data_AF-A0A024UUX7-F1
#
_entry.id   AF-A0A024UUX7-F1
#
_cell.length_a   1.000
_cell.length_b   1.000
_cell.length_c   1.000
_cell.angle_alpha   90.00
_cell.angle_beta   90.00
_cell.angle_gamma   90.00
#
_symmetry.space_group_name_H-M   'P 1'
#
loop_
_entity.id
_entity.type
_entity.pdbx_description
1 polymer ?
#
loop_
_entity_poly.entity_id
_entity_poly.type
_entity_poly.pdbx_seq_one_letter_code
_entity_poly.pdbx_strand_id
1 'polypeptide(L)'
;MHRESEFLDEPVRMVGRGNWKVDTNARLSVAVHENDEPFVHTFRHIWPLVFAFVFLGGTSFGISVVVKKYEIDPLYGNWTMAQYKEDTVLGERCQAVDHDMPWRELKRKLLGCRRGQYYDPLHDDCAECPAESPNDKVFSVFWETQSNCQHLVANPNTRFVTHVMWSFVEPAEDGAVPLQFQYWSQEHIKDCILQLRMRCIKNLVAIGGASARERFLGLKDPANLKRFKESSMKVIKEFGFDGIDVDDETGNMRGTHQDWLKYHGPVAVSYLQALRQGLDEIQQPTEPRYILSWDEFPSSWDPPNATNKDYPGCIIHEEGQDGWHRCYDPRITDFVDMVNVMFYNINGGNWVYEVVMKDTLPMKATKVIPTNKLILGACSGMGCVLEQPAGQEVFNAGNGSAYYKGTMLWSGTIDILFENSSCMSRMGRAGNYGVKMPFRSPLN
;
A
#
# COMPACT_ATOMS: atom_id res chain seq x y z
N MET A 1 7.18 46.03 55.90
CA MET A 1 6.04 45.11 56.13
C MET A 1 6.46 43.78 55.51
N HIS A 2 6.99 42.88 56.35
CA HIS A 2 7.55 41.59 55.97
C HIS A 2 6.44 40.57 55.67
N ARG A 3 6.64 39.75 54.63
CA ARG A 3 6.84 38.30 54.80
C ARG A 3 7.35 37.66 53.51
N GLU A 4 8.61 37.25 53.56
CA GLU A 4 9.23 36.24 52.69
C GLU A 4 9.00 34.84 53.29
N SER A 5 9.07 33.81 52.46
CA SER A 5 9.53 32.48 52.88
C SER A 5 10.44 31.89 51.79
N GLU A 6 11.67 31.59 52.22
CA GLU A 6 12.89 31.12 51.54
C GLU A 6 12.71 29.72 50.91
N PHE A 7 13.26 29.35 49.74
CA PHE A 7 14.66 29.17 49.28
C PHE A 7 15.46 27.99 49.90
N LEU A 8 16.28 27.41 49.01
CA LEU A 8 16.97 26.12 48.98
C LEU A 8 18.23 26.01 49.88
N ASP A 9 18.58 24.75 50.16
CA ASP A 9 19.91 24.11 50.24
C ASP A 9 20.93 24.35 51.40
N GLU A 10 21.50 23.18 51.79
CA GLU A 10 22.75 22.84 52.51
C GLU A 10 22.91 23.04 54.04
N PRO A 11 23.27 21.97 54.80
CA PRO A 11 23.78 22.10 56.16
C PRO A 11 25.32 22.23 56.22
N VAL A 12 25.74 23.32 56.87
CA VAL A 12 27.11 23.68 57.25
C VAL A 12 27.66 22.76 58.36
N ARG A 13 28.90 22.29 58.20
CA ARG A 13 29.74 21.66 59.25
C ARG A 13 30.05 22.66 60.37
N MET A 14 29.86 22.26 61.63
CA MET A 14 30.57 22.85 62.77
C MET A 14 31.26 21.82 63.67
N VAL A 15 32.39 22.28 64.19
CA VAL A 15 33.50 21.59 64.85
C VAL A 15 33.21 21.41 66.35
N GLY A 16 33.80 20.36 66.94
CA GLY A 16 33.53 19.92 68.30
C GLY A 16 34.12 20.77 69.42
N ARG A 17 33.91 20.32 70.66
CA ARG A 17 34.87 20.41 71.79
C ARG A 17 34.37 19.58 72.98
N GLY A 18 35.25 18.75 73.54
CA GLY A 18 35.04 18.08 74.83
C GLY A 18 36.01 16.93 75.10
N ASN A 19 37.27 17.25 75.38
CA ASN A 19 38.32 16.33 75.83
C ASN A 19 37.98 15.67 77.19
N TRP A 20 38.36 14.40 77.40
CA TRP A 20 39.56 14.00 78.18
C TRP A 20 39.56 12.50 78.59
N LYS A 21 40.69 11.86 78.24
CA LYS A 21 41.49 10.80 78.92
C LYS A 21 40.91 9.41 79.28
N VAL A 22 41.67 8.44 78.76
CA VAL A 22 41.71 6.99 79.00
C VAL A 22 42.37 6.69 80.35
N ASP A 23 41.86 5.69 81.08
CA ASP A 23 42.72 4.76 81.81
C ASP A 23 42.12 3.34 81.88
N THR A 24 43.04 2.43 82.10
CA THR A 24 43.13 1.01 81.78
C THR A 24 42.52 0.08 82.84
N ASN A 25 42.24 -1.15 82.42
CA ASN A 25 42.04 -2.34 83.25
C ASN A 25 40.78 -2.42 84.13
N ALA A 26 39.73 -3.02 83.58
CA ALA A 26 38.86 -3.90 84.34
C ALA A 26 38.45 -5.09 83.47
N ARG A 27 39.07 -6.25 83.74
CA ARG A 27 38.55 -7.55 83.29
C ARG A 27 37.33 -7.89 84.14
N LEU A 28 36.19 -8.09 83.50
CA LEU A 28 35.14 -8.99 83.99
C LEU A 28 34.64 -9.79 82.80
N SER A 29 35.05 -11.05 82.80
CA SER A 29 34.56 -12.14 81.97
C SER A 29 33.05 -12.32 82.13
N VAL A 30 32.34 -12.62 81.04
CA VAL A 30 31.56 -13.87 80.84
C VAL A 30 30.80 -13.80 79.50
N ALA A 31 30.77 -14.97 78.84
CA ALA A 31 29.93 -15.40 77.71
C ALA A 31 30.34 -14.96 76.30
N VAL A 32 31.08 -15.87 75.65
CA VAL A 32 31.08 -16.08 74.20
C VAL A 32 29.67 -16.50 73.79
N HIS A 33 29.07 -15.74 72.87
CA HIS A 33 28.06 -16.26 71.96
C HIS A 33 28.48 -15.89 70.53
N GLU A 34 29.01 -16.89 69.82
CA GLU A 34 29.02 -16.92 68.36
C GLU A 34 27.61 -16.68 67.84
N ASN A 35 27.48 -15.83 66.81
CA ASN A 35 26.59 -15.99 65.65
C ASN A 35 26.76 -14.79 64.71
N ASP A 36 27.83 -14.79 63.91
CA ASP A 36 27.85 -14.05 62.65
C ASP A 36 27.06 -14.88 61.63
N GLU A 37 25.76 -14.62 61.48
CA GLU A 37 25.02 -15.16 60.34
C GLU A 37 25.30 -14.34 59.07
N PRO A 38 25.61 -14.97 57.93
CA PRO A 38 25.82 -14.28 56.67
C PRO A 38 24.51 -13.62 56.19
N PHE A 39 24.60 -12.43 55.60
CA PHE A 39 23.46 -11.72 55.01
C PHE A 39 22.75 -12.62 53.98
N VAL A 40 21.60 -13.16 54.37
CA VAL A 40 20.78 -13.99 53.49
C VAL A 40 20.07 -13.06 52.50
N HIS A 41 20.35 -13.20 51.20
CA HIS A 41 19.57 -12.54 50.15
C HIS A 41 18.12 -13.01 50.24
N THR A 42 17.26 -12.21 50.88
CA THR A 42 15.83 -12.53 50.97
C THR A 42 15.06 -11.76 49.90
N PHE A 43 14.20 -12.46 49.16
CA PHE A 43 13.23 -11.86 48.23
C PHE A 43 12.12 -11.06 48.93
N ARG A 44 12.22 -10.84 50.26
CA ARG A 44 11.20 -10.16 51.08
C ARG A 44 10.90 -8.71 50.65
N HIS A 45 11.75 -8.12 49.81
CA HIS A 45 11.58 -6.75 49.29
C HIS A 45 11.39 -6.68 47.77
N ILE A 46 11.13 -7.80 47.08
CA ILE A 46 10.84 -7.78 45.62
C ILE A 46 9.44 -7.28 45.29
N TRP A 47 8.56 -7.19 46.29
CA TRP A 47 7.15 -6.85 46.11
C TRP A 47 6.91 -5.53 45.34
N PRO A 48 7.69 -4.44 45.50
CA PRO A 48 7.48 -3.23 44.70
C PRO A 48 7.75 -3.46 43.21
N LEU A 49 8.71 -4.32 42.86
CA LEU A 49 9.01 -4.69 41.47
C LEU A 49 7.89 -5.56 40.89
N VAL A 50 7.33 -6.49 41.68
CA VAL A 50 6.18 -7.29 41.26
C VAL A 50 4.99 -6.39 40.93
N PHE A 51 4.68 -5.40 41.77
CA PHE A 51 3.62 -4.43 41.47
C PHE A 51 3.95 -3.56 40.26
N ALA A 52 5.20 -3.15 40.08
CA ALA A 52 5.62 -2.39 38.89
C ALA A 52 5.46 -3.22 37.61
N PHE A 53 5.84 -4.51 37.61
CA PHE A 53 5.67 -5.40 36.46
C PHE A 53 4.20 -5.73 36.19
N VAL A 54 3.39 -5.93 37.23
CA VAL A 54 1.95 -6.14 37.07
C VAL A 54 1.26 -4.88 36.56
N PHE A 55 1.66 -3.70 37.03
CA PHE A 55 1.15 -2.43 36.55
C PHE A 55 1.57 -2.19 35.09
N LEU A 56 2.85 -2.33 34.75
CA LEU A 56 3.33 -2.18 33.37
C LEU A 56 2.70 -3.21 32.43
N GLY A 57 2.62 -4.47 32.85
CA GLY A 57 2.01 -5.55 32.09
C GLY A 57 0.50 -5.34 31.90
N GLY A 58 -0.21 -4.95 32.97
CA GLY A 58 -1.65 -4.66 32.94
C GLY A 58 -1.99 -3.41 32.15
N THR A 59 -1.18 -2.36 32.24
CA THR A 59 -1.37 -1.12 31.46
C THR A 59 -1.04 -1.37 30.00
N SER A 60 0.04 -2.09 29.69
CA SER A 60 0.40 -2.48 28.31
C SER A 60 -0.63 -3.42 27.70
N PHE A 61 -1.17 -4.36 28.48
CA PHE A 61 -2.26 -5.25 28.05
C PHE A 61 -3.56 -4.48 27.87
N GLY A 62 -3.91 -3.59 28.80
CA GLY A 62 -5.09 -2.72 28.71
C GLY A 62 -5.04 -1.81 27.48
N ILE A 63 -3.90 -1.15 27.24
CA ILE A 63 -3.65 -0.37 26.02
C ILE A 63 -3.71 -1.26 24.78
N SER A 64 -3.08 -2.43 24.80
CA SER A 64 -3.12 -3.40 23.68
C SER A 64 -4.55 -3.87 23.37
N VAL A 65 -5.36 -4.12 24.40
CA VAL A 65 -6.78 -4.50 24.25
C VAL A 65 -7.60 -3.32 23.74
N VAL A 66 -7.39 -2.10 24.25
CA VAL A 66 -8.09 -0.90 23.78
C VAL A 66 -7.73 -0.59 22.31
N VAL A 67 -6.44 -0.65 21.96
CA VAL A 67 -5.95 -0.47 20.58
C VAL A 67 -6.48 -1.58 19.67
N LYS A 68 -6.51 -2.84 20.10
CA LYS A 68 -7.07 -3.95 19.30
C LYS A 68 -8.59 -3.90 19.18
N LYS A 69 -9.30 -3.45 20.23
CA LYS A 69 -10.77 -3.45 20.29
C LYS A 69 -11.39 -2.23 19.63
N TYR A 70 -10.74 -1.07 19.69
CA TYR A 70 -11.25 0.19 19.14
C TYR A 70 -10.47 0.68 17.91
N GLU A 71 -9.36 0.04 17.54
CA GLU A 71 -8.49 0.40 16.41
C GLU A 71 -8.35 1.92 16.23
N ILE A 72 -7.99 2.61 17.32
CA ILE A 72 -7.67 4.03 17.25
C ILE A 72 -6.43 4.13 16.37
N ASP A 73 -6.59 4.70 15.18
CA ASP A 73 -5.46 4.97 14.29
C ASP A 73 -4.90 6.36 14.63
N PRO A 74 -3.74 6.45 15.29
CA PRO A 74 -3.14 7.74 15.66
C PRO A 74 -2.76 8.59 14.45
N LEU A 75 -2.69 8.00 13.24
CA LEU A 75 -2.33 8.71 12.00
C LEU A 75 -3.55 9.35 11.32
N TYR A 76 -4.75 8.84 11.57
CA TYR A 76 -6.03 9.38 11.06
C TYR A 76 -6.78 10.22 12.10
N GLY A 77 -6.04 11.00 12.90
CA GLY A 77 -6.63 12.00 13.78
C GLY A 77 -7.37 11.44 15.00
N ASN A 78 -6.90 10.34 15.60
CA ASN A 78 -7.53 9.66 16.74
C ASN A 78 -8.92 9.06 16.46
N TRP A 79 -9.24 8.76 15.20
CA TRP A 79 -10.52 8.16 14.87
C TRP A 79 -10.51 6.66 15.18
N THR A 80 -11.56 6.19 15.86
CA THR A 80 -11.82 4.77 16.08
C THR A 80 -12.36 4.12 14.79
N MET A 81 -12.18 2.81 14.63
CA MET A 81 -12.79 2.08 13.50
C MET A 81 -14.32 2.19 13.47
N ALA A 82 -14.97 2.37 14.63
CA ALA A 82 -16.41 2.60 14.70
C ALA A 82 -16.78 3.96 14.09
N GLN A 83 -16.04 5.03 14.41
CA GLN A 83 -16.22 6.36 13.82
C GLN A 83 -15.94 6.34 12.32
N TYR A 84 -14.85 5.68 11.89
CA TYR A 84 -14.59 5.48 10.47
C TYR A 84 -15.76 4.80 9.76
N LYS A 85 -16.35 3.74 10.34
CA LYS A 85 -17.53 3.07 9.76
C LYS A 85 -18.76 3.98 9.72
N GLU A 86 -19.05 4.71 10.79
CA GLU A 86 -20.23 5.58 10.88
C GLU A 86 -20.15 6.74 9.87
N ASP A 87 -18.98 7.37 9.73
CA ASP A 87 -18.77 8.48 8.79
C ASP A 87 -18.54 8.01 7.33
N THR A 88 -18.38 6.70 7.09
CA THR A 88 -18.22 6.12 5.74
C THR A 88 -19.43 5.37 5.21
N VAL A 89 -20.44 5.11 6.06
CA VAL A 89 -21.76 4.64 5.63
C VAL A 89 -22.58 5.86 5.23
N LEU A 90 -22.53 6.16 3.93
CA LEU A 90 -23.14 7.34 3.28
C LEU A 90 -24.68 7.44 3.36
N GLY A 91 -25.33 6.60 4.16
CA GLY A 91 -26.79 6.47 4.12
C GLY A 91 -27.48 6.27 5.46
N GLU A 92 -26.80 6.35 6.61
CA GLU A 92 -27.53 6.18 7.87
C GLU A 92 -27.29 7.28 8.91
N ARG A 93 -26.13 7.99 8.95
CA ARG A 93 -25.80 8.85 10.11
C ARG A 93 -24.87 10.05 9.90
N CYS A 94 -24.66 10.55 8.67
CA CYS A 94 -23.93 11.82 8.53
C CYS A 94 -24.74 12.95 9.18
N GLN A 95 -24.28 13.49 10.33
CA GLN A 95 -25.01 14.51 11.09
C GLN A 95 -25.36 15.77 10.29
N ALA A 96 -24.67 16.06 9.18
CA ALA A 96 -24.92 17.22 8.34
C ALA A 96 -25.91 16.97 7.19
N VAL A 97 -26.29 15.72 6.94
CA VAL A 97 -27.40 15.41 6.03
C VAL A 97 -28.62 15.18 6.91
N ASP A 98 -29.53 16.16 6.96
CA ASP A 98 -30.73 16.13 7.82
C ASP A 98 -31.69 14.94 7.55
N HIS A 99 -31.38 14.08 6.58
CA HIS A 99 -32.16 12.91 6.18
C HIS A 99 -31.30 11.92 5.39
N ASP A 100 -31.72 10.64 5.36
CA ASP A 100 -31.08 9.64 4.51
C ASP A 100 -31.18 10.03 3.03
N MET A 101 -30.05 10.00 2.30
CA MET A 101 -30.04 10.31 0.88
C MET A 101 -30.22 9.02 0.04
N PRO A 102 -31.31 8.89 -0.74
CA PRO A 102 -31.48 7.72 -1.60
C PRO A 102 -30.38 7.64 -2.65
N TRP A 103 -29.95 6.42 -3.02
CA TRP A 103 -28.88 6.21 -4.02
C TRP A 103 -29.10 6.99 -5.32
N ARG A 104 -30.36 7.07 -5.80
CA ARG A 104 -30.70 7.82 -7.01
C ARG A 104 -30.33 9.31 -6.90
N GLU A 105 -30.52 9.90 -5.73
CA GLU A 105 -30.16 11.29 -5.48
C GLU A 105 -28.64 11.42 -5.35
N LEU A 106 -28.01 10.58 -4.52
CA LEU A 106 -26.56 10.60 -4.32
C LEU A 106 -25.81 10.41 -5.63
N LYS A 107 -26.20 9.44 -6.45
CA LYS A 107 -25.64 9.20 -7.78
C LYS A 107 -25.72 10.43 -8.67
N ARG A 108 -26.86 11.14 -8.67
CA ARG A 108 -27.02 12.39 -9.43
C ARG A 108 -26.04 13.45 -8.95
N LYS A 109 -25.85 13.61 -7.63
CA LYS A 109 -24.91 14.57 -7.06
C LYS A 109 -23.45 14.21 -7.39
N LEU A 110 -23.10 12.92 -7.28
CA LEU A 110 -21.77 12.40 -7.62
C LEU A 110 -21.42 12.60 -9.10
N LEU A 111 -22.37 12.37 -10.00
CA LEU A 111 -22.20 12.62 -11.44
C LEU A 111 -22.04 14.10 -11.77
N GLY A 112 -22.40 15.01 -10.87
CA GLY A 112 -22.17 16.44 -11.00
C GLY A 112 -20.73 16.87 -10.73
N CYS A 113 -19.93 16.05 -10.04
CA CYS A 113 -18.54 16.36 -9.74
C CYS A 113 -17.63 15.96 -10.90
N ARG A 114 -16.67 16.83 -11.23
CA ARG A 114 -15.66 16.53 -12.26
C ARG A 114 -14.60 15.57 -11.74
N ARG A 115 -13.80 15.01 -12.63
CA ARG A 115 -12.68 14.15 -12.24
C ARG A 115 -11.66 14.94 -11.40
N GLY A 116 -11.19 14.32 -10.33
CA GLY A 116 -10.38 15.00 -9.30
C GLY A 116 -11.18 15.71 -8.22
N GLN A 117 -12.52 15.70 -8.30
CA GLN A 117 -13.39 16.13 -7.21
C GLN A 117 -14.08 14.96 -6.54
N TYR A 118 -14.53 15.19 -5.33
CA TYR A 118 -15.45 14.34 -4.60
C TYR A 118 -16.69 15.15 -4.21
N TYR A 119 -17.83 14.48 -4.07
CA TYR A 119 -19.02 15.09 -3.49
C TYR A 119 -18.89 15.09 -1.96
N ASP A 120 -19.03 16.26 -1.34
CA ASP A 120 -18.94 16.45 0.11
C ASP A 120 -20.36 16.53 0.69
N PRO A 121 -20.88 15.45 1.32
CA PRO A 121 -22.23 15.45 1.86
C PRO A 121 -22.44 16.47 2.98
N LEU A 122 -21.37 16.91 3.66
CA LEU A 122 -21.48 17.89 4.74
C LEU A 122 -21.82 19.30 4.24
N HIS A 123 -21.45 19.61 3.00
CA HIS A 123 -21.60 20.94 2.41
C HIS A 123 -22.54 20.95 1.20
N ASP A 124 -23.00 19.76 0.77
CA ASP A 124 -23.86 19.55 -0.40
C ASP A 124 -23.30 20.13 -1.72
N ASP A 125 -21.98 20.03 -1.91
CA ASP A 125 -21.28 20.51 -3.12
C ASP A 125 -20.14 19.56 -3.53
N CYS A 126 -19.46 19.88 -4.62
CA CYS A 126 -18.26 19.18 -5.07
C CYS A 126 -17.01 19.92 -4.58
N ALA A 127 -16.08 19.19 -3.97
CA ALA A 127 -14.81 19.70 -3.49
C ALA A 127 -13.63 19.00 -4.18
N GLU A 128 -12.49 19.70 -4.28
CA GLU A 128 -11.28 19.13 -4.86
C GLU A 128 -10.69 18.06 -3.96
N CYS A 129 -10.28 16.94 -4.57
CA CYS A 129 -9.41 15.98 -3.90
C CYS A 129 -8.04 16.62 -3.63
N PRO A 130 -7.34 16.18 -2.56
CA PRO A 130 -5.98 16.64 -2.30
C PRO A 130 -5.09 16.48 -3.53
N ALA A 131 -4.42 17.56 -3.92
CA ALA A 131 -3.50 17.55 -5.04
C ALA A 131 -2.33 16.61 -4.74
N GLU A 132 -1.85 15.91 -5.78
CA GLU A 132 -0.72 15.01 -5.63
C GLU A 132 0.55 15.74 -5.19
N SER A 133 1.24 15.14 -4.23
CA SER A 133 2.58 15.52 -3.77
C SER A 133 3.60 14.46 -4.17
N PRO A 134 4.87 14.84 -4.42
CA PRO A 134 5.95 13.89 -4.62
C PRO A 134 6.06 12.84 -3.49
N ASN A 135 5.69 13.23 -2.26
CA ASN A 135 5.75 12.38 -1.06
C ASN A 135 4.52 11.50 -0.86
N ASP A 136 3.51 11.61 -1.74
CA ASP A 136 2.32 10.76 -1.62
C ASP A 136 2.68 9.31 -1.87
N LYS A 137 2.10 8.43 -1.07
CA LYS A 137 2.30 6.99 -1.14
C LYS A 137 1.14 6.34 -1.85
N VAL A 138 1.44 5.39 -2.70
CA VAL A 138 0.45 4.62 -3.44
C VAL A 138 0.25 3.26 -2.77
N PHE A 139 -0.98 2.97 -2.40
CA PHE A 139 -1.43 1.60 -2.22
C PHE A 139 -2.49 1.30 -3.26
N SER A 140 -2.11 0.52 -4.27
CA SER A 140 -3.02 0.01 -5.29
C SER A 140 -3.51 -1.39 -4.97
N VAL A 141 -4.76 -1.69 -5.32
CA VAL A 141 -5.30 -3.05 -5.23
C VAL A 141 -5.95 -3.43 -6.55
N PHE A 142 -5.71 -4.65 -7.01
CA PHE A 142 -6.46 -5.21 -8.12
C PHE A 142 -7.83 -5.69 -7.65
N TRP A 143 -8.88 -5.26 -8.35
CA TRP A 143 -10.24 -5.74 -8.15
C TRP A 143 -10.73 -6.45 -9.40
N GLU A 144 -10.83 -7.76 -9.31
CA GLU A 144 -11.38 -8.62 -10.35
C GLU A 144 -12.88 -8.33 -10.52
N THR A 145 -13.23 -7.77 -11.67
CA THR A 145 -14.59 -7.36 -12.08
C THR A 145 -15.57 -8.51 -12.27
N GLN A 146 -15.14 -9.75 -12.02
CA GLN A 146 -16.01 -10.91 -11.86
C GLN A 146 -16.75 -10.88 -10.51
N SER A 147 -16.17 -10.20 -9.51
CA SER A 147 -16.70 -10.10 -8.16
C SER A 147 -17.49 -8.81 -7.92
N ASN A 148 -18.49 -8.88 -7.04
CA ASN A 148 -19.32 -7.73 -6.69
C ASN A 148 -18.50 -6.65 -5.97
N CYS A 149 -18.22 -5.54 -6.64
CA CYS A 149 -17.42 -4.43 -6.13
C CYS A 149 -17.97 -3.75 -4.86
N GLN A 150 -19.23 -3.99 -4.47
CA GLN A 150 -19.74 -3.51 -3.19
C GLN A 150 -18.97 -4.09 -2.00
N HIS A 151 -18.40 -5.30 -2.13
CA HIS A 151 -17.51 -5.84 -1.10
C HIS A 151 -16.24 -5.00 -0.90
N LEU A 152 -15.69 -4.42 -1.98
CA LEU A 152 -14.57 -3.49 -1.91
C LEU A 152 -14.99 -2.17 -1.27
N VAL A 153 -16.08 -1.57 -1.74
CA VAL A 153 -16.56 -0.26 -1.28
C VAL A 153 -16.87 -0.28 0.22
N ALA A 154 -17.55 -1.33 0.70
CA ALA A 154 -17.96 -1.49 2.08
C ALA A 154 -16.83 -2.00 3.00
N ASN A 155 -15.69 -2.43 2.44
CA ASN A 155 -14.63 -2.98 3.27
C ASN A 155 -13.97 -1.89 4.14
N PRO A 156 -13.82 -2.09 5.45
CA PRO A 156 -13.18 -1.09 6.30
C PRO A 156 -11.71 -0.83 5.95
N ASN A 157 -10.99 -1.85 5.45
CA ASN A 157 -9.58 -1.72 5.10
C ASN A 157 -9.35 -0.99 3.77
N THR A 158 -10.42 -0.69 3.02
CA THR A 158 -10.36 0.22 1.85
C THR A 158 -9.90 1.63 2.23
N ARG A 159 -9.90 2.00 3.52
CA ARG A 159 -9.28 3.23 4.03
C ARG A 159 -7.79 3.36 3.69
N PHE A 160 -7.10 2.24 3.56
CA PHE A 160 -5.67 2.22 3.23
C PHE A 160 -5.42 2.33 1.72
N VAL A 161 -6.45 2.07 0.91
CA VAL A 161 -6.35 2.04 -0.54
C VAL A 161 -6.37 3.46 -1.09
N THR A 162 -5.51 3.70 -2.07
CA THR A 162 -5.42 4.99 -2.78
C THR A 162 -5.77 4.85 -4.25
N HIS A 163 -5.56 3.66 -4.82
CA HIS A 163 -5.82 3.34 -6.22
C HIS A 163 -6.49 1.96 -6.32
N VAL A 164 -7.48 1.83 -7.19
CA VAL A 164 -8.11 0.55 -7.53
C VAL A 164 -7.87 0.29 -9.01
N MET A 165 -7.29 -0.86 -9.31
CA MET A 165 -7.04 -1.36 -10.67
C MET A 165 -8.14 -2.37 -11.00
N TRP A 166 -9.04 -1.99 -11.90
CA TRP A 166 -10.21 -2.79 -12.26
C TRP A 166 -9.82 -3.85 -13.30
N SER A 167 -9.61 -5.08 -12.85
CA SER A 167 -9.12 -6.20 -13.66
C SER A 167 -10.25 -7.10 -14.19
N PHE A 168 -10.23 -7.55 -15.44
CA PHE A 168 -9.45 -7.04 -16.56
C PHE A 168 -10.38 -6.65 -17.69
N VAL A 169 -9.86 -5.78 -18.56
CA VAL A 169 -10.35 -5.65 -19.92
C VAL A 169 -9.29 -6.21 -20.85
N GLU A 170 -9.59 -7.33 -21.51
CA GLU A 170 -8.66 -7.98 -22.43
C GLU A 170 -8.80 -7.37 -23.84
N PRO A 171 -7.70 -6.98 -24.50
CA PRO A 171 -7.76 -6.54 -25.89
C PRO A 171 -8.25 -7.65 -26.84
N ALA A 172 -9.07 -7.27 -27.82
CA ALA A 172 -9.43 -8.11 -28.95
C ALA A 172 -8.22 -8.33 -29.88
N GLU A 173 -8.31 -9.34 -30.76
CA GLU A 173 -7.24 -9.68 -31.71
C GLU A 173 -6.93 -8.54 -32.71
N ASP A 174 -7.91 -7.68 -32.98
CA ASP A 174 -7.76 -6.49 -33.83
C ASP A 174 -7.22 -5.26 -33.07
N GLY A 175 -6.81 -5.45 -31.81
CA GLY A 175 -6.33 -4.42 -30.91
C GLY A 175 -7.43 -3.61 -30.22
N ALA A 176 -8.73 -3.84 -30.47
CA ALA A 176 -9.79 -3.09 -29.81
C ALA A 176 -9.92 -3.48 -28.33
N VAL A 177 -10.03 -2.50 -27.45
CA VAL A 177 -10.33 -2.68 -26.02
C VAL A 177 -11.85 -2.59 -25.82
N PRO A 178 -12.53 -3.68 -25.40
CA PRO A 178 -13.99 -3.69 -25.28
C PRO A 178 -14.49 -2.79 -24.14
N LEU A 179 -15.71 -2.27 -24.28
CA LEU A 179 -16.40 -1.49 -23.23
C LEU A 179 -17.08 -2.36 -22.17
N GLN A 180 -16.82 -3.66 -22.17
CA GLN A 180 -17.52 -4.62 -21.32
C GLN A 180 -16.53 -5.32 -20.39
N PHE A 181 -16.83 -5.24 -19.09
CA PHE A 181 -16.23 -6.09 -18.07
C PHE A 181 -17.00 -7.40 -17.94
N GLN A 182 -16.37 -8.43 -17.37
CA GLN A 182 -16.72 -9.82 -17.60
C GLN A 182 -18.10 -10.25 -17.06
N TYR A 183 -18.57 -9.77 -15.89
CA TYR A 183 -19.78 -10.31 -15.25
C TYR A 183 -20.84 -9.27 -14.83
N TRP A 184 -20.45 -8.14 -14.23
CA TRP A 184 -21.41 -7.18 -13.71
C TRP A 184 -21.84 -6.16 -14.77
N SER A 185 -23.02 -5.56 -14.59
CA SER A 185 -23.44 -4.48 -15.48
C SER A 185 -22.44 -3.32 -15.39
N GLN A 186 -22.22 -2.64 -16.52
CA GLN A 186 -21.34 -1.49 -16.58
C GLN A 186 -21.79 -0.40 -15.59
N GLU A 187 -23.12 -0.25 -15.41
CA GLU A 187 -23.70 0.68 -14.44
C GLU A 187 -23.30 0.33 -12.99
N HIS A 188 -23.29 -0.95 -12.61
CA HIS A 188 -22.87 -1.37 -11.28
C HIS A 188 -21.41 -1.03 -10.98
N ILE A 189 -20.53 -1.23 -11.96
CA ILE A 189 -19.11 -0.87 -11.85
C ILE A 189 -18.95 0.65 -11.71
N LYS A 190 -19.67 1.43 -12.55
CA LYS A 190 -19.67 2.90 -12.47
C LYS A 190 -20.16 3.39 -11.11
N ASP A 191 -21.18 2.74 -10.54
CA ASP A 191 -21.71 3.08 -9.22
C ASP A 191 -20.67 2.85 -8.11
N CYS A 192 -19.92 1.74 -8.15
CA CYS A 192 -18.81 1.51 -7.22
C CYS A 192 -17.66 2.52 -7.39
N ILE A 193 -17.29 2.84 -8.63
CA ILE A 193 -16.27 3.85 -8.94
C ILE A 193 -16.66 5.20 -8.32
N LEU A 194 -17.91 5.64 -8.50
CA LEU A 194 -18.41 6.88 -7.92
C LEU A 194 -18.32 6.87 -6.38
N GLN A 195 -18.64 5.76 -5.72
CA GLN A 195 -18.52 5.63 -4.27
C GLN A 195 -17.06 5.68 -3.80
N LEU A 196 -16.13 5.07 -4.52
CA LEU A 196 -14.69 5.15 -4.20
C LEU A 196 -14.14 6.57 -4.39
N ARG A 197 -14.59 7.29 -5.43
CA ARG A 197 -14.21 8.69 -5.65
C ARG A 197 -14.64 9.63 -4.53
N MET A 198 -15.70 9.31 -3.78
CA MET A 198 -16.05 10.07 -2.57
C MET A 198 -14.92 10.11 -1.53
N ARG A 199 -14.04 9.12 -1.57
CA ARG A 199 -12.86 9.01 -0.71
C ARG A 199 -11.57 9.42 -1.42
N CYS A 200 -11.69 10.08 -2.58
CA CYS A 200 -10.58 10.44 -3.46
C CYS A 200 -9.69 9.25 -3.85
N ILE A 201 -10.24 8.04 -3.85
CA ILE A 201 -9.57 6.84 -4.35
C ILE A 201 -9.62 6.88 -5.87
N LYS A 202 -8.45 6.78 -6.51
CA LYS A 202 -8.33 6.80 -7.96
C LYS A 202 -8.64 5.43 -8.56
N ASN A 203 -9.29 5.42 -9.70
CA ASN A 203 -9.77 4.19 -10.35
C ASN A 203 -9.11 4.06 -11.71
N LEU A 204 -8.32 3.00 -11.93
CA LEU A 204 -7.66 2.71 -13.19
C LEU A 204 -8.30 1.47 -13.83
N VAL A 205 -8.44 1.45 -15.16
CA VAL A 205 -8.73 0.21 -15.87
C VAL A 205 -7.45 -0.58 -16.07
N ALA A 206 -7.43 -1.85 -15.69
CA ALA A 206 -6.33 -2.75 -16.01
C ALA A 206 -6.60 -3.46 -17.34
N ILE A 207 -5.75 -3.20 -18.34
CA ILE A 207 -5.83 -3.76 -19.68
C ILE A 207 -4.77 -4.84 -19.84
N GLY A 208 -5.19 -6.09 -20.08
CA GLY A 208 -4.29 -7.22 -20.25
C GLY A 208 -4.60 -8.40 -19.32
N GLY A 209 -3.58 -8.87 -18.62
CA GLY A 209 -3.58 -10.08 -17.81
C GLY A 209 -3.00 -11.31 -18.53
N ALA A 210 -2.64 -12.33 -17.74
CA ALA A 210 -2.01 -13.58 -18.18
C ALA A 210 -2.69 -14.28 -19.39
N SER A 211 -4.02 -14.20 -19.52
CA SER A 211 -4.79 -14.79 -20.64
C SER A 211 -4.69 -14.01 -21.94
N ALA A 212 -4.30 -12.73 -21.89
CA ALA A 212 -4.35 -11.80 -23.02
C ALA A 212 -2.99 -11.53 -23.67
N ARG A 213 -1.93 -12.23 -23.27
CA ARG A 213 -0.53 -12.02 -23.72
C ARG A 213 -0.42 -11.93 -25.24
N GLU A 214 -1.00 -12.89 -25.96
CA GLU A 214 -0.91 -12.92 -27.43
C GLU A 214 -1.58 -11.70 -28.10
N ARG A 215 -2.52 -11.04 -27.42
CA ARG A 215 -3.27 -9.89 -27.96
C ARG A 215 -2.41 -8.65 -28.13
N PHE A 216 -1.36 -8.50 -27.32
CA PHE A 216 -0.40 -7.38 -27.45
C PHE A 216 0.51 -7.54 -28.67
N LEU A 217 0.81 -8.75 -29.12
CA LEU A 217 1.65 -9.02 -30.30
C LEU A 217 1.10 -8.37 -31.58
N GLY A 218 -0.23 -8.28 -31.68
CA GLY A 218 -0.94 -7.67 -32.80
C GLY A 218 -0.77 -6.15 -32.89
N LEU A 219 -0.36 -5.47 -31.82
CA LEU A 219 -0.25 -4.00 -31.77
C LEU A 219 0.95 -3.45 -32.55
N LYS A 220 1.80 -4.32 -33.12
CA LYS A 220 2.81 -3.91 -34.12
C LYS A 220 2.17 -3.38 -35.41
N ASP A 221 0.94 -3.79 -35.70
CA ASP A 221 0.17 -3.28 -36.84
C ASP A 221 -0.35 -1.87 -36.51
N PRO A 222 -0.05 -0.84 -37.33
CA PRO A 222 -0.50 0.53 -37.06
C PRO A 222 -2.02 0.70 -36.96
N ALA A 223 -2.81 -0.11 -37.68
CA ALA A 223 -4.27 -0.08 -37.60
C ALA A 223 -4.78 -0.68 -36.29
N ASN A 224 -4.17 -1.78 -35.82
CA ASN A 224 -4.46 -2.35 -34.49
C ASN A 224 -4.08 -1.37 -33.38
N LEU A 225 -2.89 -0.76 -33.47
CA LEU A 225 -2.43 0.24 -32.52
C LEU A 225 -3.37 1.47 -32.45
N LYS A 226 -3.84 1.95 -33.60
CA LYS A 226 -4.81 3.04 -33.67
C LYS A 226 -6.13 2.65 -33.00
N ARG A 227 -6.66 1.45 -33.28
CA ARG A 227 -7.85 0.92 -32.62
C ARG A 227 -7.66 0.80 -31.12
N PHE A 228 -6.51 0.28 -30.67
CA PHE A 228 -6.15 0.16 -29.26
C PHE A 228 -6.18 1.52 -28.56
N LYS A 229 -5.48 2.52 -29.09
CA LYS A 229 -5.54 3.90 -28.55
C LYS A 229 -6.98 4.42 -28.45
N GLU A 230 -7.71 4.39 -29.57
CA GLU A 230 -9.05 4.98 -29.64
C GLU A 230 -10.06 4.29 -28.72
N SER A 231 -10.02 2.97 -28.64
CA SER A 231 -10.92 2.18 -27.79
C SER A 231 -10.58 2.28 -26.31
N SER A 232 -9.29 2.29 -25.93
CA SER A 232 -8.88 2.58 -24.55
C SER A 232 -9.39 3.94 -24.07
N MET A 233 -9.32 4.98 -24.91
CA MET A 233 -9.87 6.30 -24.54
C MET A 233 -11.38 6.30 -24.39
N LYS A 234 -12.10 5.46 -25.15
CA LYS A 234 -13.55 5.27 -24.97
C LYS A 234 -13.85 4.62 -23.62
N VAL A 235 -13.09 3.60 -23.22
CA VAL A 235 -13.22 2.97 -21.89
C VAL A 235 -13.00 3.99 -20.78
N ILE A 236 -11.94 4.79 -20.86
CA ILE A 236 -11.66 5.86 -19.88
C ILE A 236 -12.85 6.81 -19.74
N LYS A 237 -13.41 7.29 -20.86
CA LYS A 237 -14.54 8.22 -20.84
C LYS A 237 -15.84 7.58 -20.37
N GLU A 238 -16.12 6.34 -20.74
CA GLU A 238 -17.37 5.64 -20.41
C GLU A 238 -17.50 5.41 -18.89
N PHE A 239 -16.40 4.99 -18.25
CA PHE A 239 -16.38 4.69 -16.81
C PHE A 239 -15.87 5.87 -15.96
N GLY A 240 -15.30 6.89 -16.62
CA GLY A 240 -14.70 8.06 -16.00
C GLY A 240 -13.35 7.80 -15.31
N PHE A 241 -12.68 6.68 -15.59
CA PHE A 241 -11.44 6.26 -14.92
C PHE A 241 -10.38 7.37 -14.84
N ASP A 242 -9.56 7.33 -13.79
CA ASP A 242 -8.45 8.23 -13.54
C ASP A 242 -7.17 7.84 -14.30
N GLY A 243 -7.16 6.69 -14.96
CA GLY A 243 -6.01 6.22 -15.73
C GLY A 243 -6.14 4.82 -16.29
N ILE A 244 -5.05 4.36 -16.89
CA ILE A 244 -4.87 3.01 -17.44
C ILE A 244 -3.71 2.35 -16.70
N ASP A 245 -3.94 1.12 -16.31
CA ASP A 245 -2.89 0.17 -15.95
C ASP A 245 -2.72 -0.82 -17.11
N VAL A 246 -1.49 -1.02 -17.56
CA VAL A 246 -1.18 -1.97 -18.64
C VAL A 246 -0.49 -3.19 -18.04
N ASP A 247 -1.24 -4.28 -18.00
CA ASP A 247 -0.79 -5.59 -17.54
C ASP A 247 -0.50 -6.49 -18.75
N ASP A 248 0.45 -6.04 -19.58
CA ASP A 248 0.96 -6.86 -20.67
C ASP A 248 1.96 -7.86 -20.11
N GLU A 249 1.57 -9.13 -20.04
CA GLU A 249 2.45 -10.22 -19.59
C GLU A 249 3.24 -10.88 -20.74
N THR A 250 3.30 -10.30 -21.95
CA THR A 250 4.15 -10.83 -23.03
C THR A 250 5.60 -10.93 -22.54
N GLY A 251 6.18 -12.13 -22.66
CA GLY A 251 7.54 -12.40 -22.23
C GLY A 251 8.43 -12.81 -23.40
N ASN A 252 9.51 -13.53 -23.10
CA ASN A 252 10.33 -14.27 -24.04
C ASN A 252 9.57 -15.50 -24.57
N MET A 253 8.41 -15.26 -25.14
CA MET A 253 7.51 -16.25 -25.72
C MET A 253 7.84 -16.52 -27.19
N ARG A 254 7.25 -17.55 -27.77
CA ARG A 254 7.51 -17.90 -29.18
C ARG A 254 7.14 -16.77 -30.13
N GLY A 255 6.03 -16.08 -29.84
CA GLY A 255 5.56 -14.92 -30.60
C GLY A 255 6.51 -13.72 -30.60
N THR A 256 7.46 -13.65 -29.66
CA THR A 256 8.51 -12.64 -29.58
C THR A 256 9.89 -13.18 -29.96
N HIS A 257 9.92 -14.35 -30.63
CA HIS A 257 11.15 -15.07 -30.97
C HIS A 257 12.04 -15.35 -29.74
N GLN A 258 11.44 -15.50 -28.56
CA GLN A 258 12.11 -15.69 -27.28
C GLN A 258 13.13 -14.58 -26.93
N ASP A 259 12.98 -13.41 -27.54
CA ASP A 259 13.76 -12.19 -27.28
C ASP A 259 12.81 -11.00 -27.28
N TRP A 260 12.11 -10.84 -26.16
CA TRP A 260 11.08 -9.82 -26.00
C TRP A 260 11.64 -8.42 -26.23
N LEU A 261 12.80 -8.10 -25.64
CA LEU A 261 13.38 -6.76 -25.72
C LEU A 261 13.67 -6.35 -27.16
N LYS A 262 14.15 -7.27 -28.00
CA LYS A 262 14.46 -6.98 -29.39
C LYS A 262 13.21 -6.89 -30.27
N TYR A 263 12.26 -7.81 -30.12
CA TYR A 263 11.15 -7.96 -31.08
C TYR A 263 9.81 -7.40 -30.61
N HIS A 264 9.62 -7.20 -29.31
CA HIS A 264 8.38 -6.66 -28.73
C HIS A 264 8.56 -5.41 -27.87
N GLY A 265 9.73 -5.19 -27.24
CA GLY A 265 10.03 -3.96 -26.51
C GLY A 265 9.70 -2.67 -27.28
N PRO A 266 10.08 -2.53 -28.56
CA PRO A 266 9.66 -1.38 -29.39
C PRO A 266 8.14 -1.28 -29.61
N VAL A 267 7.43 -2.41 -29.66
CA VAL A 267 5.95 -2.44 -29.77
C VAL A 267 5.34 -1.95 -28.45
N ALA A 268 5.89 -2.40 -27.31
CA ALA A 268 5.49 -1.95 -25.99
C ALA A 268 5.62 -0.45 -25.80
N VAL A 269 6.79 0.08 -26.15
CA VAL A 269 7.05 1.53 -26.18
C VAL A 269 6.04 2.24 -27.07
N SER A 270 5.70 1.68 -28.25
CA SER A 270 4.78 2.31 -29.20
C SER A 270 3.35 2.42 -28.66
N TYR A 271 2.81 1.37 -28.04
CA TYR A 271 1.46 1.45 -27.48
C TYR A 271 1.41 2.27 -26.19
N LEU A 272 2.44 2.27 -25.35
CA LEU A 272 2.48 3.14 -24.17
C LEU A 272 2.58 4.61 -24.56
N GLN A 273 3.37 4.94 -25.58
CA GLN A 273 3.41 6.27 -26.16
C GLN A 273 2.04 6.68 -26.71
N ALA A 274 1.37 5.78 -27.45
CA ALA A 274 0.05 6.06 -28.00
C ALA A 274 -1.02 6.26 -26.90
N LEU A 275 -0.97 5.48 -25.82
CA LEU A 275 -1.84 5.65 -24.66
C LEU A 275 -1.56 6.97 -23.95
N ARG A 276 -0.30 7.30 -23.68
CA ARG A 276 0.08 8.58 -23.05
C ARG A 276 -0.43 9.76 -23.86
N GLN A 277 -0.22 9.74 -25.18
CA GLN A 277 -0.73 10.75 -26.10
C GLN A 277 -2.26 10.82 -26.05
N GLY A 278 -2.95 9.68 -26.09
CA GLY A 278 -4.41 9.64 -26.01
C GLY A 278 -4.95 10.23 -24.72
N LEU A 279 -4.34 9.88 -23.59
CA LEU A 279 -4.68 10.41 -22.27
C LEU A 279 -4.47 11.93 -22.20
N ASP A 280 -3.36 12.44 -22.76
CA ASP A 280 -3.08 13.88 -22.84
C ASP A 280 -4.06 14.61 -23.77
N GLU A 281 -4.50 14.00 -24.88
CA GLU A 281 -5.49 14.57 -25.82
C GLU A 281 -6.88 14.72 -25.19
N ILE A 282 -7.27 13.81 -24.29
CA ILE A 282 -8.59 13.84 -23.65
C ILE A 282 -8.62 14.62 -22.33
N GLN A 283 -7.45 15.00 -21.81
CA GLN A 283 -7.27 15.74 -20.56
C GLN A 283 -7.99 17.09 -20.60
N GLN A 284 -8.82 17.36 -19.59
CA GLN A 284 -9.40 18.68 -19.38
C GLN A 284 -8.47 19.58 -18.54
N PRO A 285 -8.37 20.88 -18.83
CA PRO A 285 -7.48 21.80 -18.09
C PRO A 285 -7.73 21.88 -16.59
N THR A 286 -8.96 21.61 -16.16
CA THR A 286 -9.40 21.71 -14.76
C THR A 286 -9.43 20.38 -14.02
N GLU A 287 -8.94 19.30 -14.64
CA GLU A 287 -8.89 17.98 -14.03
C GLU A 287 -7.44 17.54 -13.79
N PRO A 288 -7.15 16.63 -12.85
CA PRO A 288 -5.81 16.07 -12.65
C PRO A 288 -5.28 15.36 -13.89
N ARG A 289 -3.97 15.18 -14.04
CA ARG A 289 -3.43 14.40 -15.16
C ARG A 289 -3.87 12.93 -15.04
N TYR A 290 -4.27 12.30 -16.15
CA TYR A 290 -4.51 10.86 -16.17
C TYR A 290 -3.25 10.05 -15.88
N ILE A 291 -3.40 8.98 -15.13
CA ILE A 291 -2.32 8.06 -14.75
C ILE A 291 -2.14 7.00 -15.84
N LEU A 292 -0.89 6.68 -16.17
CA LEU A 292 -0.53 5.49 -16.93
C LEU A 292 0.45 4.63 -16.11
N SER A 293 0.06 3.40 -15.78
CA SER A 293 0.93 2.44 -15.09
C SER A 293 1.24 1.21 -15.94
N TRP A 294 2.31 0.51 -15.57
CA TRP A 294 2.84 -0.68 -16.25
C TRP A 294 3.22 -1.75 -15.25
N ASP A 295 2.76 -2.96 -15.47
CA ASP A 295 3.12 -4.12 -14.66
C ASP A 295 4.37 -4.79 -15.22
N GLU A 296 5.32 -5.08 -14.34
CA GLU A 296 6.62 -5.62 -14.71
C GLU A 296 7.08 -6.75 -13.80
N PHE A 297 7.78 -7.71 -14.38
CA PHE A 297 8.35 -8.83 -13.64
C PHE A 297 9.58 -8.39 -12.82
N PRO A 298 9.77 -8.93 -11.61
CA PRO A 298 10.90 -8.56 -10.75
C PRO A 298 12.26 -8.91 -11.37
N SER A 299 12.32 -9.94 -12.20
CA SER A 299 13.54 -10.37 -12.91
C SER A 299 13.91 -9.47 -14.10
N SER A 300 13.08 -8.51 -14.50
CA SER A 300 13.25 -7.79 -15.77
C SER A 300 14.49 -6.91 -15.83
N TRP A 301 15.09 -6.61 -14.68
CA TRP A 301 16.32 -5.83 -14.56
C TRP A 301 17.56 -6.68 -14.32
N ASP A 302 17.44 -8.01 -14.23
CA ASP A 302 18.60 -8.88 -14.09
C ASP A 302 19.38 -8.99 -15.40
N PRO A 303 20.70 -8.72 -15.43
CA PRO A 303 21.44 -8.66 -16.68
C PRO A 303 21.39 -10.00 -17.44
N PRO A 304 21.28 -9.96 -18.78
CA PRO A 304 21.39 -11.17 -19.59
C PRO A 304 22.73 -11.88 -19.35
N ASN A 305 22.67 -13.19 -19.10
CA ASN A 305 23.83 -14.03 -18.89
C ASN A 305 23.67 -15.38 -19.63
N ALA A 306 23.80 -15.36 -20.95
CA ALA A 306 23.56 -16.52 -21.80
C ALA A 306 24.48 -17.73 -21.52
N THR A 307 25.58 -17.55 -20.78
CA THR A 307 26.48 -18.65 -20.40
C THR A 307 26.06 -19.37 -19.13
N ASN A 308 25.21 -18.74 -18.29
CA ASN A 308 24.65 -19.38 -17.10
C ASN A 308 23.40 -20.17 -17.48
N LYS A 309 23.52 -21.50 -17.45
CA LYS A 309 22.41 -22.41 -17.80
C LYS A 309 21.33 -22.49 -16.73
N ASP A 310 21.65 -22.18 -15.47
CA ASP A 310 20.73 -22.27 -14.34
C ASP A 310 19.91 -20.99 -14.18
N TYR A 311 20.54 -19.84 -14.45
CA TYR A 311 19.88 -18.54 -14.40
C TYR A 311 20.47 -17.57 -15.43
N PRO A 312 19.91 -17.51 -16.64
CA PRO A 312 20.42 -16.64 -17.69
C PRO A 312 19.99 -15.16 -17.53
N GLY A 313 19.38 -14.79 -16.40
CA GLY A 313 18.87 -13.44 -16.14
C GLY A 313 17.53 -13.17 -16.83
N CYS A 314 17.27 -11.92 -17.21
CA CYS A 314 15.99 -11.50 -17.81
C CYS A 314 15.64 -12.15 -19.16
N ILE A 315 16.59 -12.87 -19.78
CA ILE A 315 16.39 -13.63 -21.02
C ILE A 315 15.92 -15.08 -20.76
N ILE A 316 15.62 -15.45 -19.52
CA ILE A 316 15.17 -16.81 -19.17
C ILE A 316 13.89 -17.21 -19.91
N HIS A 317 13.93 -18.40 -20.51
CA HIS A 317 12.84 -19.10 -21.16
C HIS A 317 13.24 -20.57 -21.37
N GLU A 318 12.26 -21.44 -21.60
CA GLU A 318 12.50 -22.79 -22.10
C GLU A 318 12.37 -22.81 -23.63
N GLU A 319 13.32 -23.44 -24.32
CA GLU A 319 13.31 -23.50 -25.79
C GLU A 319 12.01 -24.16 -26.30
N GLY A 320 11.33 -23.49 -27.23
CA GLY A 320 10.06 -23.95 -27.79
C GLY A 320 8.83 -23.79 -26.88
N GLN A 321 8.97 -23.15 -25.71
CA GLN A 321 7.87 -22.79 -24.81
C GLN A 321 7.66 -21.27 -24.76
N ASP A 322 6.48 -20.86 -24.27
CA ASP A 322 6.19 -19.46 -24.03
C ASP A 322 6.75 -19.01 -22.67
N GLY A 323 7.89 -18.29 -22.69
CA GLY A 323 8.52 -17.76 -21.49
C GLY A 323 7.75 -16.58 -20.89
N TRP A 324 7.75 -16.47 -19.55
CA TRP A 324 7.08 -15.42 -18.78
C TRP A 324 7.99 -14.23 -18.46
N HIS A 325 9.30 -14.39 -18.55
CA HIS A 325 10.26 -13.33 -18.22
C HIS A 325 10.61 -12.51 -19.45
N ARG A 326 11.07 -11.28 -19.25
CA ARG A 326 11.56 -10.37 -20.30
C ARG A 326 12.62 -9.45 -19.73
N CYS A 327 13.42 -8.80 -20.58
CA CYS A 327 14.29 -7.71 -20.18
C CYS A 327 13.55 -6.37 -20.33
N TYR A 328 13.68 -5.50 -19.32
CA TYR A 328 13.04 -4.19 -19.31
C TYR A 328 13.57 -3.28 -20.43
N ASP A 329 12.68 -2.59 -21.13
CA ASP A 329 13.04 -1.52 -22.07
C ASP A 329 13.01 -0.16 -21.34
N PRO A 330 14.17 0.51 -21.13
CA PRO A 330 14.22 1.76 -20.37
C PRO A 330 13.35 2.90 -20.92
N ARG A 331 12.97 2.84 -22.22
CA ARG A 331 12.11 3.85 -22.85
C ARG A 331 10.68 3.81 -22.31
N ILE A 332 10.26 2.71 -21.68
CA ILE A 332 8.95 2.59 -21.02
C ILE A 332 8.80 3.66 -19.93
N THR A 333 9.87 3.93 -19.17
CA THR A 333 9.91 4.90 -18.06
C THR A 333 9.44 6.30 -18.47
N ASP A 334 9.63 6.69 -19.73
CA ASP A 334 9.30 8.03 -20.23
C ASP A 334 7.77 8.26 -20.35
N PHE A 335 6.99 7.19 -20.50
CA PHE A 335 5.55 7.28 -20.76
C PHE A 335 4.69 7.01 -19.54
N VAL A 336 5.19 6.21 -18.60
CA VAL A 336 4.42 5.75 -17.43
C VAL A 336 4.68 6.61 -16.20
N ASP A 337 3.65 6.79 -15.39
CA ASP A 337 3.71 7.47 -14.10
C ASP A 337 4.11 6.49 -12.97
N MET A 338 3.79 5.19 -13.12
CA MET A 338 4.12 4.14 -12.16
C MET A 338 4.55 2.84 -12.86
N VAL A 339 5.45 2.09 -12.23
CA VAL A 339 5.82 0.72 -12.61
C VAL A 339 5.49 -0.19 -11.43
N ASN A 340 4.49 -1.04 -11.60
CA ASN A 340 4.10 -2.03 -10.60
C ASN A 340 4.97 -3.27 -10.77
N VAL A 341 5.87 -3.49 -9.83
CA VAL A 341 6.68 -4.69 -9.81
C VAL A 341 5.81 -5.82 -9.27
N MET A 342 5.47 -6.80 -10.09
CA MET A 342 4.76 -8.01 -9.71
C MET A 342 5.66 -8.91 -8.85
N PHE A 343 6.00 -8.44 -7.65
CA PHE A 343 6.98 -9.06 -6.77
C PHE A 343 6.37 -10.23 -5.98
N TYR A 344 5.79 -11.15 -6.74
CA TYR A 344 5.11 -12.40 -6.38
C TYR A 344 5.16 -13.34 -7.59
N ASN A 345 4.67 -14.58 -7.44
CA ASN A 345 4.78 -15.62 -8.50
C ASN A 345 6.22 -15.83 -8.99
N ILE A 346 7.20 -15.67 -8.08
CA ILE A 346 8.62 -15.78 -8.39
C ILE A 346 9.10 -17.21 -8.16
N ASN A 347 9.67 -17.81 -9.18
CA ASN A 347 10.26 -19.14 -9.07
C ASN A 347 11.66 -19.08 -8.40
N GLY A 348 12.02 -20.11 -7.63
CA GLY A 348 13.35 -20.27 -7.02
C GLY A 348 13.42 -20.18 -5.50
N GLY A 349 12.34 -19.82 -4.80
CA GLY A 349 12.24 -19.84 -3.33
C GLY A 349 12.74 -18.57 -2.62
N ASN A 350 12.83 -18.62 -1.28
CA ASN A 350 13.02 -17.43 -0.42
C ASN A 350 14.24 -16.56 -0.75
N TRP A 351 15.36 -17.17 -1.19
CA TRP A 351 16.57 -16.43 -1.51
C TRP A 351 16.39 -15.48 -2.70
N VAL A 352 15.46 -15.77 -3.62
CA VAL A 352 15.19 -14.90 -4.78
C VAL A 352 14.57 -13.59 -4.33
N TYR A 353 13.63 -13.64 -3.38
CA TYR A 353 13.05 -12.43 -2.77
C TYR A 353 14.11 -11.56 -2.09
N GLU A 354 15.09 -12.20 -1.43
CA GLU A 354 16.23 -11.49 -0.84
C GLU A 354 17.10 -10.81 -1.91
N VAL A 355 17.42 -11.51 -3.00
CA VAL A 355 18.20 -10.95 -4.12
C VAL A 355 17.48 -9.77 -4.75
N VAL A 356 16.17 -9.90 -5.01
CA VAL A 356 15.39 -8.80 -5.61
C VAL A 356 15.40 -7.57 -4.71
N MET A 357 15.26 -7.74 -3.40
CA MET A 357 15.22 -6.62 -2.45
C MET A 357 16.59 -6.00 -2.13
N LYS A 358 17.68 -6.78 -2.22
CA LYS A 358 19.03 -6.29 -1.88
C LYS A 358 19.85 -5.85 -3.08
N ASP A 359 19.52 -6.35 -4.27
CA ASP A 359 20.28 -6.12 -5.50
C ASP A 359 19.39 -5.66 -6.65
N THR A 360 18.43 -6.46 -7.12
CA THR A 360 17.73 -6.16 -8.37
C THR A 360 16.97 -4.84 -8.34
N LEU A 361 16.13 -4.60 -7.34
CA LEU A 361 15.42 -3.33 -7.21
C LEU A 361 16.36 -2.16 -6.89
N PRO A 362 17.11 -2.15 -5.77
CA PRO A 362 17.86 -0.97 -5.36
C PRO A 362 19.07 -0.66 -6.23
N MET A 363 19.66 -1.63 -6.94
CA MET A 363 20.91 -1.45 -7.69
C MET A 363 20.76 -1.56 -9.21
N LYS A 364 19.71 -2.22 -9.72
CA LYS A 364 19.51 -2.43 -11.16
C LYS A 364 18.30 -1.67 -11.68
N ALA A 365 17.12 -1.85 -11.09
CA ALA A 365 15.90 -1.16 -11.51
C ALA A 365 16.03 0.36 -11.35
N THR A 366 16.57 0.82 -10.22
CA THR A 366 16.76 2.25 -9.93
C THR A 366 17.72 2.99 -10.87
N LYS A 367 18.53 2.27 -11.65
CA LYS A 367 19.39 2.89 -12.68
C LYS A 367 18.60 3.40 -13.88
N VAL A 368 17.40 2.88 -14.10
CA VAL A 368 16.56 3.17 -15.27
C VAL A 368 15.15 3.63 -14.92
N ILE A 369 14.71 3.40 -13.68
CA ILE A 369 13.40 3.85 -13.17
C ILE A 369 13.63 4.65 -11.87
N PRO A 370 13.16 5.91 -11.80
CA PRO A 370 13.15 6.66 -10.55
C PRO A 370 12.41 5.92 -9.43
N THR A 371 12.94 5.94 -8.19
CA THR A 371 12.32 5.25 -7.05
C THR A 371 10.89 5.71 -6.78
N ASN A 372 10.58 6.97 -7.05
CA ASN A 372 9.24 7.56 -6.94
C ASN A 372 8.26 7.13 -8.05
N LYS A 373 8.65 6.21 -8.95
CA LYS A 373 7.74 5.51 -9.86
C LYS A 373 7.58 4.02 -9.54
N LEU A 374 8.43 3.44 -8.70
CA LEU A 374 8.39 2.01 -8.39
C LEU A 374 7.33 1.70 -7.32
N ILE A 375 6.49 0.71 -7.60
CA ILE A 375 5.47 0.18 -6.69
C ILE A 375 5.78 -1.30 -6.43
N LEU A 376 5.87 -1.69 -5.16
CA LEU A 376 6.21 -3.07 -4.80
C LEU A 376 4.94 -3.92 -4.65
N GLY A 377 4.71 -4.85 -5.56
CA GLY A 377 3.58 -5.77 -5.53
C GLY A 377 3.73 -6.88 -4.50
N ALA A 378 2.61 -7.42 -4.05
CA ALA A 378 2.52 -8.67 -3.29
C ALA A 378 1.23 -9.39 -3.71
N CYS A 379 1.15 -10.70 -3.49
CA CYS A 379 -0.09 -11.44 -3.74
C CYS A 379 -0.76 -11.88 -2.42
N SER A 380 -2.04 -12.24 -2.48
CA SER A 380 -2.81 -12.74 -1.32
C SER A 380 -3.38 -14.14 -1.55
N GLY A 381 -3.18 -15.03 -0.57
CA GLY A 381 -3.87 -16.31 -0.46
C GLY A 381 -3.86 -17.11 -1.77
N MET A 382 -5.04 -17.58 -2.18
CA MET A 382 -5.23 -18.35 -3.42
C MET A 382 -5.01 -17.55 -4.71
N GLY A 383 -4.81 -16.24 -4.64
CA GLY A 383 -4.44 -15.41 -5.79
C GLY A 383 -2.96 -15.54 -6.18
N CYS A 384 -2.13 -16.07 -5.27
CA CYS A 384 -0.75 -16.41 -5.53
C CYS A 384 -0.66 -17.74 -6.30
N VAL A 385 0.02 -17.76 -7.44
CA VAL A 385 0.33 -19.00 -8.18
C VAL A 385 1.49 -19.75 -7.52
N LEU A 386 2.49 -19.02 -7.02
CA LEU A 386 3.61 -19.58 -6.25
C LEU A 386 3.60 -19.04 -4.83
N GLU A 387 4.13 -19.84 -3.89
CA GLU A 387 4.29 -19.42 -2.50
C GLU A 387 5.24 -18.21 -2.39
N GLN A 388 4.90 -17.31 -1.48
CA GLN A 388 5.75 -16.19 -1.09
C GLN A 388 6.22 -16.38 0.37
N PRO A 389 7.40 -15.87 0.76
CA PRO A 389 7.86 -15.92 2.14
C PRO A 389 6.81 -15.33 3.10
N ALA A 390 6.68 -15.92 4.28
CA ALA A 390 5.74 -15.42 5.28
C ALA A 390 6.06 -13.96 5.66
N GLY A 391 5.06 -13.08 5.54
CA GLY A 391 5.21 -11.65 5.83
C GLY A 391 5.79 -10.82 4.68
N GLN A 392 6.04 -11.42 3.51
CA GLN A 392 6.62 -10.70 2.37
C GLN A 392 5.79 -9.47 1.97
N GLU A 393 4.47 -9.58 2.00
CA GLU A 393 3.55 -8.48 1.73
C GLU A 393 3.74 -7.28 2.69
N VAL A 394 4.03 -7.54 3.97
CA VAL A 394 4.32 -6.52 4.98
C VAL A 394 5.67 -5.85 4.70
N PHE A 395 6.68 -6.63 4.32
CA PHE A 395 7.99 -6.10 3.93
C PHE A 395 7.90 -5.24 2.67
N ASN A 396 7.16 -5.69 1.64
CA ASN A 396 6.95 -4.94 0.41
C ASN A 396 6.19 -3.64 0.69
N ALA A 397 5.15 -3.69 1.52
CA ALA A 397 4.39 -2.52 1.92
C ALA A 397 5.23 -1.49 2.70
N GLY A 398 6.01 -1.94 3.69
CA GLY A 398 6.88 -1.07 4.49
C GLY A 398 7.98 -0.43 3.65
N ASN A 399 8.70 -1.23 2.85
CA ASN A 399 9.77 -0.75 1.97
C ASN A 399 9.24 0.13 0.85
N GLY A 400 8.08 -0.22 0.29
CA GLY A 400 7.37 0.59 -0.70
C GLY A 400 7.12 2.00 -0.19
N SER A 401 6.71 2.13 1.07
CA SER A 401 6.46 3.41 1.73
C SER A 401 7.74 4.19 2.08
N ALA A 402 8.81 3.47 2.44
CA ALA A 402 10.03 4.08 2.96
C ALA A 402 11.02 4.48 1.86
N TYR A 403 11.08 3.70 0.77
CA TYR A 403 12.15 3.81 -0.24
C TYR A 403 11.64 4.01 -1.66
N TYR A 404 10.36 3.73 -1.92
CA TYR A 404 9.76 3.76 -3.26
C TYR A 404 8.46 4.57 -3.25
N LYS A 405 7.63 4.44 -4.29
CA LYS A 405 6.36 5.18 -4.40
C LYS A 405 5.23 4.51 -3.62
N GLY A 406 5.33 3.21 -3.35
CA GLY A 406 4.34 2.49 -2.58
C GLY A 406 4.26 1.00 -2.85
N THR A 407 3.07 0.42 -2.72
CA THR A 407 2.81 -1.02 -2.83
C THR A 407 1.55 -1.33 -3.62
N MET A 408 1.47 -2.55 -4.14
CA MET A 408 0.33 -3.08 -4.90
C MET A 408 -0.07 -4.46 -4.34
N LEU A 409 -1.36 -4.79 -4.38
CA LEU A 409 -1.87 -6.10 -3.95
C LEU A 409 -2.65 -6.82 -5.06
N TRP A 410 -2.18 -8.03 -5.41
CA TRP A 410 -2.83 -9.02 -6.27
C TRP A 410 -3.45 -10.18 -5.46
N SER A 411 -4.74 -10.24 -5.21
CA SER A 411 -5.75 -9.23 -5.54
C SER A 411 -6.49 -8.83 -4.27
N GLY A 412 -6.96 -7.59 -4.23
CA GLY A 412 -7.91 -7.16 -3.20
C GLY A 412 -9.17 -8.01 -3.20
N THR A 413 -9.55 -8.58 -4.36
CA THR A 413 -10.70 -9.50 -4.46
C THR A 413 -10.49 -10.76 -3.62
N ILE A 414 -9.39 -11.49 -3.81
CA ILE A 414 -9.14 -12.71 -3.03
C ILE A 414 -8.96 -12.38 -1.56
N ASP A 415 -8.21 -11.33 -1.25
CA ASP A 415 -7.97 -10.93 0.14
C ASP A 415 -9.29 -10.61 0.86
N ILE A 416 -10.18 -9.84 0.24
CA ILE A 416 -11.46 -9.46 0.86
C ILE A 416 -12.40 -10.66 0.99
N LEU A 417 -12.57 -11.45 -0.07
CA LEU A 417 -13.62 -12.46 -0.12
C LEU A 417 -13.26 -13.75 0.63
N PHE A 418 -11.96 -14.08 0.69
CA PHE A 418 -11.52 -15.37 1.22
C PHE A 418 -10.57 -15.24 2.43
N GLU A 419 -9.86 -14.13 2.54
CA GLU A 419 -8.83 -13.93 3.59
C GLU A 419 -9.22 -12.85 4.62
N ASN A 420 -10.50 -12.44 4.64
CA ASN A 420 -11.03 -11.42 5.55
C ASN A 420 -10.22 -10.12 5.55
N SER A 421 -9.72 -9.72 4.37
CA SER A 421 -8.93 -8.51 4.15
C SER A 421 -7.63 -8.43 4.95
N SER A 422 -7.05 -9.60 5.27
CA SER A 422 -5.91 -9.69 6.18
C SER A 422 -4.63 -9.11 5.58
N CYS A 423 -4.38 -9.25 4.29
CA CYS A 423 -3.22 -8.69 3.61
C CYS A 423 -3.37 -7.18 3.49
N MET A 424 -4.50 -6.69 2.99
CA MET A 424 -4.77 -5.26 2.83
C MET A 424 -4.67 -4.51 4.16
N SER A 425 -5.17 -5.09 5.26
CA SER A 425 -5.03 -4.50 6.60
C SER A 425 -3.58 -4.41 7.06
N ARG A 426 -2.82 -5.51 6.92
CA ARG A 426 -1.42 -5.56 7.39
C ARG A 426 -0.49 -4.68 6.56
N MET A 427 -0.64 -4.71 5.23
CA MET A 427 0.09 -3.86 4.30
C MET A 427 -0.21 -2.38 4.54
N GLY A 428 -1.50 -2.04 4.66
CA GLY A 428 -1.95 -0.68 4.93
C GLY A 428 -1.31 -0.07 6.17
N ARG A 429 -1.28 -0.82 7.28
CA ARG A 429 -0.61 -0.41 8.52
C ARG A 429 0.91 -0.33 8.38
N ALA A 430 1.52 -1.31 7.73
CA ALA A 430 2.98 -1.40 7.61
C ALA A 430 3.59 -0.23 6.83
N GLY A 431 2.93 0.19 5.74
CA GLY A 431 3.39 1.34 4.97
C GLY A 431 2.75 2.67 5.34
N ASN A 432 1.82 2.69 6.31
CA ASN A 432 1.06 3.89 6.67
C ASN A 432 0.42 4.53 5.43
N TYR A 433 -0.40 3.73 4.74
CA TYR A 433 -1.09 4.12 3.52
C TYR A 433 -2.49 4.67 3.78
N GLY A 434 -3.07 5.23 2.72
CA GLY A 434 -4.46 5.65 2.66
C GLY A 434 -4.60 7.11 2.25
N VAL A 435 -5.83 7.49 1.95
CA VAL A 435 -6.18 8.86 1.59
C VAL A 435 -6.66 9.57 2.84
N LYS A 436 -6.04 10.72 3.18
CA LYS A 436 -6.56 11.59 4.24
C LYS A 436 -8.03 11.89 3.92
N MET A 437 -8.93 11.52 4.82
CA MET A 437 -10.37 11.70 4.63
C MET A 437 -10.64 13.15 4.22
N PRO A 438 -11.20 13.38 3.02
CA PRO A 438 -11.13 14.70 2.41
C PRO A 438 -12.15 15.69 2.98
N PHE A 439 -13.08 15.23 3.82
CA PHE A 439 -14.19 16.03 4.35
C PHE A 439 -13.69 17.30 5.05
N ARG A 440 -14.22 18.43 4.59
CA ARG A 440 -13.93 19.73 5.20
C ARG A 440 -14.55 19.77 6.59
N SER A 441 -13.87 20.42 7.53
CA SER A 441 -14.45 20.71 8.84
C SER A 441 -15.79 21.41 8.64
N PRO A 442 -16.85 21.05 9.41
CA PRO A 442 -18.07 21.83 9.44
C PRO A 442 -17.74 23.30 9.72
N LEU A 443 -18.43 24.22 9.04
CA LEU A 443 -18.36 25.63 9.36
C LEU A 443 -18.81 25.81 10.82
N ASN A 444 -17.90 26.33 11.67
CA ASN A 444 -18.19 26.67 13.06
C ASN A 444 -19.24 27.78 13.18
#